data_AF-A0A0R3MY46-F1
#
_entry.id   AF-A0A0R3MY46-F1
#
_cell.length_a   1.000
_cell.length_b   1.000
_cell.length_c   1.000
_cell.angle_alpha   90.00
_cell.angle_beta   90.00
_cell.angle_gamma   90.00
#
_symmetry.space_group_name_H-M   'P 1'
#
loop_
_entity.id
_entity.type
_entity.pdbx_description
1 polymer ?
#
loop_
_entity_poly.entity_id
_entity_poly.type
_entity_poly.pdbx_seq_one_letter_code
_entity_poly.pdbx_strand_id
1 'polypeptide(L)'
;MGGDFIGRWRAGSGRRTARPAKGGQCSAKALACGSWLLSCVIVAGMATQTAWAETAAPEATGVADSEKEQSGPGAAQASRTQKPEPETVSRRPELQKPAPEAAVQMPEARKSSHEAKDLPVPQLVLPDDLAKKIGQKIWLNETGGKRDAITSWNANEEFASLGIGHFIWFPVGKWLPFEESFPALLESMRKKNVRLPAWLDQTQIPANPWTSRAEFRKNANSPQMNELRQFLLDTVAEQTQFMMARAQGAMEKILKTTPEGAERDHIVFQFTRVVRASENFYPLIDYINFKGEGTNPNEAAMNRETGRRQGWGLKQVLLKMNGVTGDPKAVRAEFADAAQFVLQQRVRNLPSNRVFEVGWLRRIATYRRPIADPESSPERAPRKSLRVTAAQ
;
A
#
# COMPACT_ATOMS: atom_id res chain seq x y z
N MET A 1 4.45 59.74 -4.26
CA MET A 1 4.38 60.82 -5.27
C MET A 1 4.39 60.17 -6.64
N GLY A 2 3.49 60.58 -7.55
CA GLY A 2 3.51 60.25 -8.99
C GLY A 2 3.31 58.76 -9.35
N GLY A 3 2.57 58.39 -10.39
CA GLY A 3 1.81 59.21 -11.35
C GLY A 3 1.68 58.47 -12.68
N ASP A 4 0.47 58.37 -13.23
CA ASP A 4 0.14 57.58 -14.42
C ASP A 4 0.82 58.05 -15.72
N PHE A 5 0.89 57.16 -16.72
CA PHE A 5 0.52 57.52 -18.10
C PHE A 5 0.16 56.27 -18.94
N ILE A 6 -1.10 56.19 -19.39
CA ILE A 6 -1.55 55.24 -20.44
C ILE A 6 -2.18 56.03 -21.58
N GLY A 7 -1.73 55.78 -22.82
CA GLY A 7 -2.22 56.41 -24.04
C GLY A 7 -3.41 55.69 -24.67
N ARG A 8 -4.40 56.45 -25.15
CA ARG A 8 -5.57 55.98 -25.94
C ARG A 8 -5.19 55.58 -27.37
N TRP A 9 -6.04 54.79 -28.03
CA TRP A 9 -6.53 55.09 -29.40
C TRP A 9 -7.99 54.63 -29.62
N ARG A 10 -8.68 55.18 -30.64
CA ARG A 10 -10.12 55.03 -30.99
C ARG A 10 -10.38 53.73 -31.80
N ALA A 11 -11.48 52.98 -31.65
CA ALA A 11 -12.93 53.23 -31.85
C ALA A 11 -13.43 53.11 -33.31
N GLY A 12 -14.45 52.26 -33.52
CA GLY A 12 -15.16 52.03 -34.79
C GLY A 12 -16.51 51.32 -34.51
N SER A 13 -17.56 51.62 -35.28
CA SER A 13 -18.97 51.45 -34.85
C SER A 13 -19.83 50.54 -35.74
N GLY A 14 -20.90 49.95 -35.18
CA GLY A 14 -21.93 49.22 -35.92
C GLY A 14 -23.26 49.13 -35.14
N ARG A 15 -24.36 49.62 -35.71
CA ARG A 15 -25.71 49.69 -35.08
C ARG A 15 -26.54 48.42 -35.32
N ARG A 16 -27.46 48.09 -34.40
CA ARG A 16 -28.86 47.72 -34.69
C ARG A 16 -29.77 47.93 -33.46
N THR A 17 -31.09 47.94 -33.68
CA THR A 17 -32.06 48.71 -32.89
C THR A 17 -33.17 47.88 -32.20
N ALA A 18 -33.36 48.16 -30.90
CA ALA A 18 -34.62 48.34 -30.15
C ALA A 18 -35.88 47.42 -30.35
N ARG A 19 -36.26 46.73 -29.24
CA ARG A 19 -37.59 46.72 -28.50
C ARG A 19 -38.88 46.35 -29.27
N PRO A 20 -40.09 46.14 -28.63
CA PRO A 20 -40.57 46.34 -27.24
C PRO A 20 -41.09 45.03 -26.56
N ALA A 21 -41.83 44.96 -25.42
CA ALA A 21 -41.84 45.67 -24.10
C ALA A 21 -42.88 45.00 -23.14
N LYS A 22 -43.07 45.54 -21.92
CA LYS A 22 -43.99 45.17 -20.80
C LYS A 22 -43.53 44.01 -19.87
N GLY A 23 -43.71 44.06 -18.55
CA GLY A 23 -44.15 45.17 -17.68
C GLY A 23 -44.82 44.69 -16.39
N GLY A 24 -44.35 45.12 -15.20
CA GLY A 24 -44.98 44.82 -13.91
C GLY A 24 -44.13 45.24 -12.71
N GLN A 25 -44.61 46.21 -11.94
CA GLN A 25 -44.01 46.67 -10.67
C GLN A 25 -44.86 46.16 -9.48
N CYS A 26 -44.25 45.91 -8.31
CA CYS A 26 -44.68 46.60 -7.08
C CYS A 26 -43.74 46.43 -5.86
N SER A 27 -43.53 47.56 -5.19
CA SER A 27 -43.16 47.83 -3.78
C SER A 27 -42.22 46.88 -2.98
N ALA A 28 -41.19 47.50 -2.41
CA ALA A 28 -40.34 46.94 -1.36
C ALA A 28 -41.01 46.91 0.04
N LYS A 29 -40.50 46.04 0.92
CA LYS A 29 -40.31 46.35 2.35
C LYS A 29 -38.92 45.88 2.77
N ALA A 30 -38.16 46.75 3.42
CA ALA A 30 -36.90 46.42 4.06
C ALA A 30 -37.14 46.04 5.53
N LEU A 31 -36.31 45.17 6.11
CA LEU A 31 -36.13 45.09 7.56
C LEU A 31 -34.79 44.43 7.96
N ALA A 32 -33.93 45.27 8.53
CA ALA A 32 -32.92 45.05 9.56
C ALA A 32 -32.01 43.80 9.58
N CYS A 33 -30.70 44.07 9.64
CA CYS A 33 -29.67 43.16 10.11
C CYS A 33 -29.91 42.70 11.56
N GLY A 34 -29.60 41.44 11.87
CA GLY A 34 -29.44 40.91 13.22
C GLY A 34 -28.17 40.07 13.30
N SER A 35 -27.18 40.53 14.08
CA SER A 35 -25.87 39.87 14.22
C SER A 35 -25.90 38.80 15.31
N TRP A 36 -25.56 37.55 14.98
CA TRP A 36 -25.29 36.50 15.98
C TRP A 36 -23.99 35.77 15.64
N LEU A 37 -22.91 36.24 16.26
CA LEU A 37 -21.68 35.46 16.46
C LEU A 37 -21.93 34.42 17.56
N LEU A 38 -21.73 33.13 17.29
CA LEU A 38 -21.57 32.15 18.36
C LEU A 38 -20.29 31.32 18.17
N SER A 39 -19.50 31.30 19.23
CA SER A 39 -18.19 30.65 19.31
C SER A 39 -18.30 29.12 19.27
N CYS A 40 -17.43 28.47 18.52
CA CYS A 40 -17.25 27.03 18.57
C CYS A 40 -16.57 26.61 19.87
N VAL A 41 -17.32 25.99 20.80
CA VAL A 41 -16.75 25.27 21.95
C VAL A 41 -16.73 23.78 21.62
N ILE A 42 -15.56 23.26 21.28
CA ILE A 42 -15.36 21.81 21.11
C ILE A 42 -15.13 21.20 22.49
N VAL A 43 -16.16 20.54 23.04
CA VAL A 43 -16.01 19.68 24.21
C VAL A 43 -15.53 18.30 23.75
N ALA A 44 -14.29 17.95 24.10
CA ALA A 44 -13.74 16.63 23.83
C ALA A 44 -14.33 15.59 24.82
N GLY A 45 -15.36 14.86 24.39
CA GLY A 45 -15.93 13.75 25.13
C GLY A 45 -15.10 12.48 25.00
N MET A 46 -14.39 12.08 26.06
CA MET A 46 -13.76 10.76 26.15
C MET A 46 -14.82 9.66 26.37
N ALA A 47 -14.90 8.69 25.46
CA ALA A 47 -15.55 7.41 25.72
C ALA A 47 -14.94 6.31 24.82
N THR A 48 -14.00 5.54 25.35
CA THR A 48 -13.58 4.26 24.75
C THR A 48 -14.12 3.12 25.61
N GLN A 49 -15.34 2.68 25.31
CA GLN A 49 -15.83 1.38 25.78
C GLN A 49 -15.38 0.27 24.82
N THR A 50 -15.10 -0.88 25.40
CA THR A 50 -14.66 -2.11 24.75
C THR A 50 -15.77 -2.71 23.87
N ALA A 51 -15.42 -3.17 22.67
CA ALA A 51 -16.24 -4.13 21.93
C ALA A 51 -15.34 -5.15 21.21
N TRP A 52 -15.42 -6.40 21.65
CA TRP A 52 -14.90 -7.56 20.90
C TRP A 52 -15.85 -7.89 19.74
N ALA A 53 -15.34 -8.50 18.69
CA ALA A 53 -16.16 -9.14 17.65
C ALA A 53 -15.79 -10.62 17.58
N GLU A 54 -16.63 -11.42 18.22
CA GLU A 54 -16.51 -12.86 18.34
C GLU A 54 -17.00 -13.56 17.08
N THR A 55 -16.32 -14.64 16.65
CA THR A 55 -16.87 -15.60 15.69
C THR A 55 -16.31 -16.99 16.02
N ALA A 56 -16.88 -17.60 17.06
CA ALA A 56 -16.69 -19.00 17.39
C ALA A 56 -18.06 -19.72 17.33
N ALA A 57 -18.04 -20.96 16.88
CA ALA A 57 -19.16 -21.91 16.88
C ALA A 57 -18.62 -23.28 17.33
N PRO A 58 -19.44 -24.16 17.94
CA PRO A 58 -19.06 -24.66 19.26
C PRO A 58 -18.51 -26.10 19.34
N GLU A 59 -17.89 -26.36 20.50
CA GLU A 59 -17.83 -27.59 21.30
C GLU A 59 -17.31 -28.93 20.72
N ALA A 60 -16.29 -29.46 21.41
CA ALA A 60 -16.42 -30.73 22.13
C ALA A 60 -15.53 -30.71 23.39
N THR A 61 -16.08 -31.10 24.54
CA THR A 61 -15.43 -31.11 25.86
C THR A 61 -14.59 -32.38 26.10
N GLY A 62 -13.54 -32.26 26.91
CA GLY A 62 -12.73 -33.39 27.39
C GLY A 62 -11.87 -32.96 28.58
N VAL A 63 -12.28 -33.35 29.79
CA VAL A 63 -11.64 -32.98 31.07
C VAL A 63 -10.66 -34.07 31.50
N ALA A 64 -9.49 -33.67 32.02
CA ALA A 64 -8.70 -34.45 32.97
C ALA A 64 -7.74 -33.54 33.75
N ASP A 65 -7.87 -33.53 35.08
CA ASP A 65 -6.99 -32.81 36.01
C ASP A 65 -5.65 -33.54 36.25
N SER A 66 -4.63 -32.79 36.72
CA SER A 66 -3.71 -33.24 37.79
C SER A 66 -2.94 -32.05 38.39
N GLU A 67 -2.76 -32.06 39.71
CA GLU A 67 -2.22 -30.96 40.52
C GLU A 67 -0.69 -30.98 40.72
N LYS A 68 -0.17 -29.84 41.25
CA LYS A 68 1.03 -29.69 42.11
C LYS A 68 2.40 -29.96 41.46
N GLU A 69 3.49 -29.30 41.90
CA GLU A 69 3.82 -28.86 43.26
C GLU A 69 4.64 -27.54 43.32
N GLN A 70 4.71 -26.90 44.50
CA GLN A 70 5.51 -25.71 44.77
C GLN A 70 6.75 -26.04 45.62
N SER A 71 7.90 -25.42 45.33
CA SER A 71 8.86 -25.07 46.39
C SER A 71 9.90 -24.01 45.95
N GLY A 72 10.24 -23.13 46.87
CA GLY A 72 11.45 -22.32 46.94
C GLY A 72 11.57 -21.78 48.38
N PRO A 73 12.45 -20.81 48.70
CA PRO A 73 13.67 -20.36 48.03
C PRO A 73 14.91 -20.44 48.96
N GLY A 74 16.10 -20.06 48.47
CA GLY A 74 17.31 -19.93 49.30
C GLY A 74 18.25 -18.82 48.79
N ALA A 75 18.89 -18.07 49.68
CA ALA A 75 19.59 -16.81 49.38
C ALA A 75 21.03 -16.75 49.96
N ALA A 76 21.68 -15.58 49.82
CA ALA A 76 23.03 -15.19 50.29
C ALA A 76 24.22 -15.72 49.45
N GLN A 77 24.95 -14.90 48.69
CA GLN A 77 25.90 -13.80 49.04
C GLN A 77 27.34 -14.26 49.34
N ALA A 78 28.30 -13.75 48.55
CA ALA A 78 29.59 -13.26 49.03
C ALA A 78 30.29 -12.39 47.96
N SER A 79 30.93 -11.30 48.39
CA SER A 79 31.49 -10.26 47.52
C SER A 79 33.01 -10.36 47.39
N ARG A 80 33.60 -9.79 46.32
CA ARG A 80 34.88 -9.08 46.44
C ARG A 80 35.10 -8.02 45.36
N THR A 81 35.56 -6.86 45.81
CA THR A 81 35.87 -5.65 45.03
C THR A 81 37.36 -5.36 45.17
N GLN A 82 38.05 -4.88 44.12
CA GLN A 82 39.13 -3.89 44.22
C GLN A 82 39.52 -3.28 42.86
N LYS A 83 40.22 -2.13 42.91
CA LYS A 83 40.50 -1.17 41.81
C LYS A 83 42.05 -1.04 41.61
N PRO A 84 42.68 -0.04 40.93
CA PRO A 84 43.50 -0.31 39.73
C PRO A 84 44.97 0.24 39.76
N GLU A 85 45.65 0.14 38.61
CA GLU A 85 46.81 0.97 38.13
C GLU A 85 48.19 0.81 38.81
N PRO A 86 49.33 1.30 38.23
CA PRO A 86 49.50 2.12 37.01
C PRO A 86 50.55 1.63 35.96
N GLU A 87 50.81 2.52 34.99
CA GLU A 87 51.64 2.50 33.76
C GLU A 87 53.14 2.08 33.86
N THR A 88 53.74 1.76 32.70
CA THR A 88 55.16 2.11 32.41
C THR A 88 55.38 2.39 30.91
N VAL A 89 56.20 3.40 30.62
CA VAL A 89 56.49 3.99 29.29
C VAL A 89 57.79 3.46 28.69
N SER A 90 57.86 3.26 27.35
CA SER A 90 59.06 3.62 26.56
C SER A 90 58.91 3.63 25.02
N ARG A 91 59.04 4.85 24.48
CA ARG A 91 59.84 5.30 23.31
C ARG A 91 59.93 4.49 22.00
N ARG A 92 59.55 5.18 20.91
CA ARG A 92 60.14 5.08 19.55
C ARG A 92 61.60 5.55 19.52
N PRO A 93 62.29 5.33 18.38
CA PRO A 93 62.95 6.42 17.67
C PRO A 93 62.38 6.64 16.25
N GLU A 94 62.44 7.89 15.79
CA GLU A 94 62.29 8.31 14.38
C GLU A 94 63.55 7.92 13.60
N LEU A 95 63.62 7.90 12.26
CA LEU A 95 63.45 9.04 11.35
C LEU A 95 63.65 8.60 9.89
N GLN A 96 62.90 9.17 8.94
CA GLN A 96 63.35 9.78 7.66
C GLN A 96 62.26 9.73 6.56
N LYS A 97 62.01 10.91 5.96
CA LYS A 97 61.42 11.08 4.61
C LYS A 97 62.56 11.13 3.59
N PRO A 98 62.28 10.81 2.32
CA PRO A 98 62.12 11.90 1.36
C PRO A 98 60.88 11.76 0.46
N ALA A 99 60.66 12.76 -0.39
CA ALA A 99 59.64 12.84 -1.44
C ALA A 99 60.17 13.80 -2.54
N PRO A 100 59.55 13.94 -3.73
CA PRO A 100 58.39 13.22 -4.30
C PRO A 100 58.71 12.65 -5.71
N GLU A 101 57.66 12.50 -6.54
CA GLU A 101 57.67 12.44 -8.02
C GLU A 101 57.77 11.06 -8.72
N ALA A 102 56.59 10.48 -8.96
CA ALA A 102 56.26 9.75 -10.20
C ALA A 102 54.74 9.80 -10.39
N ALA A 103 54.26 10.52 -11.42
CA ALA A 103 52.83 10.65 -11.68
C ALA A 103 52.26 9.36 -12.31
N VAL A 104 51.19 8.82 -11.73
CA VAL A 104 50.33 7.83 -12.39
C VAL A 104 48.93 8.44 -12.52
N GLN A 105 48.49 8.59 -13.76
CA GLN A 105 47.30 9.35 -14.13
C GLN A 105 46.01 8.59 -13.77
N MET A 106 45.03 9.31 -13.24
CA MET A 106 43.65 8.82 -13.20
C MET A 106 43.04 8.91 -14.60
N PRO A 107 42.45 7.84 -15.15
CA PRO A 107 41.58 7.96 -16.33
C PRO A 107 40.33 8.76 -15.96
N GLU A 108 39.95 9.69 -16.84
CA GLU A 108 38.91 10.67 -16.60
C GLU A 108 37.53 10.05 -16.32
N ALA A 109 36.71 10.80 -15.57
CA ALA A 109 35.31 10.51 -15.37
C ALA A 109 34.57 10.41 -16.73
N ARG A 110 34.28 9.17 -17.15
CA ARG A 110 33.43 8.93 -18.33
C ARG A 110 32.05 9.56 -18.09
N LYS A 111 31.69 10.50 -18.95
CA LYS A 111 30.34 11.03 -19.09
C LYS A 111 29.37 9.89 -19.43
N SER A 112 28.65 9.36 -18.44
CA SER A 112 27.46 8.50 -18.66
C SER A 112 26.20 9.06 -18.01
N SER A 113 26.17 10.35 -17.68
CA SER A 113 25.03 11.08 -17.11
C SER A 113 23.85 11.29 -18.08
N HIS A 114 23.79 10.55 -19.20
CA HIS A 114 22.75 10.66 -20.22
C HIS A 114 22.00 9.35 -20.55
N GLU A 115 22.42 8.19 -20.03
CA GLU A 115 21.73 6.90 -20.27
C GLU A 115 20.70 6.51 -19.18
N ALA A 116 20.54 7.32 -18.13
CA ALA A 116 19.57 7.05 -17.05
C ALA A 116 18.16 7.60 -17.32
N LYS A 117 17.85 8.07 -18.54
CA LYS A 117 16.58 8.75 -18.85
C LYS A 117 15.50 7.88 -19.49
N ASP A 118 15.86 6.75 -20.08
CA ASP A 118 14.91 5.73 -20.52
C ASP A 118 15.34 4.37 -19.97
N LEU A 119 14.76 4.00 -18.83
CA LEU A 119 14.62 2.59 -18.47
C LEU A 119 13.29 2.12 -19.07
N PRO A 120 13.29 1.42 -20.22
CA PRO A 120 12.09 0.78 -20.70
C PRO A 120 11.78 -0.38 -19.74
N VAL A 121 11.00 -0.10 -18.71
CA VAL A 121 10.17 -1.12 -18.08
C VAL A 121 9.25 -1.61 -19.20
N PRO A 122 9.41 -2.85 -19.70
CA PRO A 122 8.63 -3.27 -20.85
C PRO A 122 7.14 -3.15 -20.52
N GLN A 123 6.31 -2.74 -21.48
CA GLN A 123 4.86 -2.85 -21.35
C GLN A 123 4.48 -4.32 -21.35
N LEU A 124 4.58 -4.91 -20.17
CA LEU A 124 4.43 -6.32 -19.93
C LEU A 124 2.94 -6.61 -19.71
N VAL A 125 2.28 -7.10 -20.75
CA VAL A 125 0.96 -7.70 -20.62
C VAL A 125 1.17 -9.12 -20.13
N LEU A 126 0.53 -9.50 -19.02
CA LEU A 126 0.56 -10.88 -18.55
C LEU A 126 -0.30 -11.74 -19.49
N PRO A 127 0.07 -12.98 -19.84
CA PRO A 127 -0.86 -13.93 -20.43
C PRO A 127 -2.04 -14.15 -19.48
N ASP A 128 -3.27 -14.27 -19.99
CA ASP A 128 -4.48 -14.23 -19.14
C ASP A 128 -4.52 -15.36 -18.11
N ASP A 129 -4.01 -16.56 -18.42
CA ASP A 129 -3.94 -17.64 -17.43
C ASP A 129 -2.90 -17.37 -16.34
N LEU A 130 -1.81 -16.66 -16.65
CA LEU A 130 -0.86 -16.20 -15.63
C LEU A 130 -1.48 -15.08 -14.79
N ALA A 131 -2.22 -14.15 -15.41
CA ALA A 131 -2.98 -13.12 -14.71
C ALA A 131 -4.02 -13.74 -13.76
N LYS A 132 -4.75 -14.78 -14.18
CA LYS A 132 -5.68 -15.53 -13.31
C LYS A 132 -4.97 -16.20 -12.13
N LYS A 133 -3.83 -16.88 -12.34
CA LYS A 133 -3.03 -17.51 -11.26
C LYS A 133 -2.54 -16.47 -10.25
N ILE A 134 -2.00 -15.34 -10.72
CA ILE A 134 -1.58 -14.21 -9.88
C ILE A 134 -2.78 -13.65 -9.10
N GLY A 135 -3.90 -13.38 -9.78
CA GLY A 135 -5.11 -12.83 -9.17
C GLY A 135 -5.71 -13.73 -8.11
N GLN A 136 -5.79 -15.04 -8.36
CA GLN A 136 -6.18 -16.04 -7.35
C GLN A 136 -5.23 -16.03 -6.15
N LYS A 137 -3.92 -15.90 -6.38
CA LYS A 137 -2.94 -15.85 -5.29
C LYS A 137 -3.09 -14.58 -4.43
N ILE A 138 -3.32 -13.43 -5.06
CA ILE A 138 -3.60 -12.16 -4.39
C ILE A 138 -4.91 -12.27 -3.59
N TRP A 139 -5.98 -12.81 -4.18
CA TRP A 139 -7.27 -12.99 -3.51
C TRP A 139 -7.21 -13.93 -2.29
N LEU A 140 -6.39 -14.99 -2.37
CA LEU A 140 -6.09 -15.88 -1.24
C LEU A 140 -5.31 -15.14 -0.14
N ASN A 141 -4.39 -14.25 -0.48
CA ASN A 141 -3.65 -13.43 0.50
C ASN A 141 -4.55 -12.39 1.18
N GLU A 142 -5.49 -11.80 0.42
CA GLU A 142 -6.35 -10.70 0.88
C GLU A 142 -7.53 -11.20 1.73
N THR A 143 -8.20 -12.27 1.30
CA THR A 143 -9.47 -12.72 1.88
C THR A 143 -9.54 -14.21 2.27
N GLY A 144 -8.48 -14.97 1.97
CA GLY A 144 -8.52 -16.43 2.02
C GLY A 144 -9.37 -17.06 0.91
N GLY A 145 -9.66 -16.33 -0.18
CA GLY A 145 -10.44 -16.84 -1.33
C GLY A 145 -11.94 -16.95 -1.05
N LYS A 146 -12.47 -16.17 -0.10
CA LYS A 146 -13.89 -16.22 0.28
C LYS A 146 -14.72 -15.35 -0.67
N ARG A 147 -15.73 -15.94 -1.33
CA ARG A 147 -16.65 -15.24 -2.26
C ARG A 147 -17.23 -13.96 -1.66
N ASP A 148 -17.78 -14.02 -0.44
CA ASP A 148 -18.46 -12.86 0.15
C ASP A 148 -17.49 -11.73 0.54
N ALA A 149 -16.22 -12.06 0.79
CA ALA A 149 -15.18 -11.11 1.15
C ALA A 149 -14.59 -10.33 -0.05
N ILE A 150 -14.96 -10.69 -1.28
CA ILE A 150 -14.66 -9.88 -2.48
C ILE A 150 -15.45 -8.55 -2.50
N THR A 151 -16.42 -8.41 -1.60
CA THR A 151 -17.16 -7.17 -1.32
C THR A 151 -17.09 -6.91 0.19
N SER A 152 -16.25 -5.99 0.64
CA SER A 152 -16.05 -5.76 2.07
C SER A 152 -16.18 -4.28 2.45
N TRP A 153 -16.47 -4.03 3.72
CA TRP A 153 -16.49 -2.69 4.32
C TRP A 153 -16.14 -2.86 5.81
N ASN A 154 -14.93 -2.48 6.22
CA ASN A 154 -14.48 -2.71 7.59
C ASN A 154 -15.16 -1.75 8.57
N ALA A 155 -15.23 -2.12 9.85
CA ALA A 155 -15.94 -1.32 10.86
C ALA A 155 -15.35 0.08 11.06
N ASN A 156 -14.05 0.24 10.77
CA ASN A 156 -13.28 1.46 10.99
C ASN A 156 -12.99 2.21 9.68
N GLU A 157 -13.72 1.93 8.61
CA GLU A 157 -13.55 2.51 7.27
C GLU A 157 -14.83 3.21 6.81
N GLU A 158 -14.68 4.28 6.03
CA GLU A 158 -15.79 5.04 5.45
C GLU A 158 -16.05 4.71 3.97
N PHE A 159 -15.45 3.62 3.48
CA PHE A 159 -15.46 3.19 2.09
C PHE A 159 -15.65 1.67 1.97
N ALA A 160 -16.05 1.19 0.79
CA ALA A 160 -16.03 -0.22 0.47
C ALA A 160 -14.71 -0.61 -0.20
N SER A 161 -14.29 -1.86 0.02
CA SER A 161 -13.12 -2.48 -0.57
C SER A 161 -13.57 -3.69 -1.41
N LEU A 162 -13.33 -3.63 -2.72
CA LEU A 162 -13.91 -4.52 -3.72
C LEU A 162 -12.87 -5.31 -4.52
N GLY A 163 -13.25 -6.46 -5.03
CA GLY A 163 -12.41 -7.26 -5.92
C GLY A 163 -11.28 -7.99 -5.21
N ILE A 164 -10.47 -8.70 -5.99
CA ILE A 164 -9.33 -9.48 -5.48
C ILE A 164 -8.25 -8.60 -4.83
N GLY A 165 -8.14 -7.34 -5.26
CA GLY A 165 -7.18 -6.36 -4.78
C GLY A 165 -7.72 -5.39 -3.73
N HIS A 166 -8.97 -5.56 -3.24
CA HIS A 166 -9.59 -4.62 -2.30
C HIS A 166 -9.54 -3.15 -2.77
N PHE A 167 -9.90 -2.95 -4.03
CA PHE A 167 -10.02 -1.65 -4.67
C PHE A 167 -11.04 -0.77 -3.94
N ILE A 168 -10.61 0.42 -3.56
CA ILE A 168 -11.36 1.37 -2.73
C ILE A 168 -12.45 2.04 -3.57
N TRP A 169 -13.68 2.10 -3.05
CA TRP A 169 -14.83 2.78 -3.63
C TRP A 169 -15.54 3.65 -2.59
N PHE A 170 -15.61 4.95 -2.85
CA PHE A 170 -16.15 5.95 -1.96
C PHE A 170 -17.67 6.11 -2.15
N PRO A 171 -18.44 6.27 -1.05
CA PRO A 171 -19.83 6.69 -1.14
C PRO A 171 -19.93 8.14 -1.62
N VAL A 172 -21.06 8.44 -2.27
CA VAL A 172 -21.35 9.78 -2.79
C VAL A 172 -21.15 10.87 -1.73
N GLY A 173 -20.48 11.96 -2.12
CA GLY A 173 -20.27 13.12 -1.25
C GLY A 173 -19.18 12.98 -0.18
N LYS A 174 -18.47 11.84 -0.09
CA LYS A 174 -17.29 11.73 0.79
C LYS A 174 -15.98 11.97 0.06
N TRP A 175 -15.08 12.68 0.72
CA TRP A 175 -13.68 12.82 0.32
C TRP A 175 -12.80 12.30 1.46
N LEU A 176 -11.95 11.32 1.15
CA LEU A 176 -11.14 10.60 2.12
C LEU A 176 -9.66 10.68 1.72
N PRO A 177 -8.70 10.55 2.66
CA PRO A 177 -7.27 10.76 2.39
C PRO A 177 -6.58 9.61 1.63
N PHE A 178 -7.35 8.81 0.89
CA PHE A 178 -6.90 7.61 0.17
C PHE A 178 -7.11 7.77 -1.35
N GLU A 179 -6.34 7.03 -2.16
CA GLU A 179 -6.56 6.97 -3.61
C GLU A 179 -7.74 6.02 -3.93
N GLU A 180 -8.83 6.57 -4.48
CA GLU A 180 -9.95 5.75 -4.96
C GLU A 180 -9.52 4.94 -6.19
N SER A 181 -9.74 3.64 -6.18
CA SER A 181 -9.16 2.72 -7.18
C SER A 181 -10.18 1.87 -7.92
N PHE A 182 -11.38 1.67 -7.38
CA PHE A 182 -12.43 0.89 -8.06
C PHE A 182 -12.98 1.59 -9.33
N PRO A 183 -13.22 2.91 -9.36
CA PRO A 183 -13.60 3.58 -10.61
C PRO A 183 -12.50 3.52 -11.68
N ALA A 184 -11.23 3.65 -11.27
CA ALA A 184 -10.09 3.54 -12.19
C ALA A 184 -9.95 2.12 -12.78
N LEU A 185 -10.28 1.07 -12.01
CA LEU A 185 -10.38 -0.30 -12.50
C LEU A 185 -11.46 -0.42 -13.59
N LEU A 186 -12.67 0.08 -13.32
CA LEU A 186 -13.79 0.00 -14.26
C LEU A 186 -13.50 0.77 -15.57
N GLU A 187 -12.87 1.94 -15.49
CA GLU A 187 -12.41 2.66 -16.70
C GLU A 187 -11.32 1.89 -17.46
N SER A 188 -10.42 1.17 -16.77
CA SER A 188 -9.43 0.31 -17.41
C SER A 188 -10.07 -0.89 -18.12
N MET A 189 -11.12 -1.47 -17.52
CA MET A 189 -11.93 -2.54 -18.09
C MET A 189 -12.72 -2.07 -19.31
N ARG A 190 -13.39 -0.92 -19.23
CA ARG A 190 -14.12 -0.29 -20.35
C ARG A 190 -13.20 -0.04 -21.55
N LYS A 191 -12.00 0.50 -21.34
CA LYS A 191 -10.99 0.70 -22.40
C LYS A 191 -10.52 -0.59 -23.07
N LYS A 192 -10.73 -1.75 -22.43
CA LYS A 192 -10.46 -3.09 -22.97
C LYS A 192 -11.71 -3.79 -23.51
N ASN A 193 -12.84 -3.09 -23.64
CA ASN A 193 -14.14 -3.61 -24.06
C ASN A 193 -14.70 -4.74 -23.16
N VAL A 194 -14.30 -4.76 -21.89
CA VAL A 194 -14.89 -5.68 -20.89
C VAL A 194 -16.30 -5.21 -20.58
N ARG A 195 -17.28 -6.11 -20.69
CA ARG A 195 -18.69 -5.79 -20.41
C ARG A 195 -18.89 -5.54 -18.91
N LEU A 196 -19.15 -4.29 -18.54
CA LEU A 196 -19.50 -3.90 -17.18
C LEU A 196 -20.99 -4.17 -16.89
N PRO A 197 -21.40 -4.33 -15.62
CA PRO A 197 -22.81 -4.29 -15.22
C PRO A 197 -23.46 -2.97 -15.65
N ALA A 198 -24.68 -3.01 -16.17
CA ALA A 198 -25.29 -1.84 -16.82
C ALA A 198 -25.43 -0.60 -15.90
N TRP A 199 -25.62 -0.84 -14.60
CA TRP A 199 -25.70 0.23 -13.60
C TRP A 199 -24.34 0.83 -13.21
N LEU A 200 -23.23 0.14 -13.53
CA LEU A 200 -21.87 0.68 -13.45
C LEU A 200 -21.40 1.31 -14.77
N ASP A 201 -21.92 0.85 -15.91
CA ASP A 201 -21.51 1.34 -17.24
C ASP A 201 -22.19 2.66 -17.64
N GLN A 202 -22.02 3.66 -16.81
CA GLN A 202 -22.52 5.02 -17.02
C GLN A 202 -21.41 5.93 -17.58
N THR A 203 -21.77 7.01 -18.26
CA THR A 203 -20.83 7.96 -18.90
C THR A 203 -19.70 8.42 -17.97
N GLN A 204 -20.00 8.56 -16.68
CA GLN A 204 -19.04 8.60 -15.60
C GLN A 204 -19.35 7.42 -14.67
N ILE A 205 -18.33 6.68 -14.22
CA ILE A 205 -18.51 5.62 -13.22
C ILE A 205 -19.21 6.19 -11.98
N PRO A 206 -20.31 5.59 -11.51
CA PRO A 206 -21.02 6.08 -10.33
C PRO A 206 -20.19 5.89 -9.05
N ALA A 207 -20.42 6.78 -8.08
CA ALA A 207 -19.98 6.56 -6.70
C ALA A 207 -20.69 5.34 -6.08
N ASN A 208 -20.15 4.83 -4.98
CA ASN A 208 -20.73 3.69 -4.27
C ASN A 208 -22.19 4.02 -3.85
N PRO A 209 -23.19 3.24 -4.31
CA PRO A 209 -24.60 3.53 -4.03
C PRO A 209 -24.97 3.30 -2.57
N TRP A 210 -24.17 2.52 -1.83
CA TRP A 210 -24.37 2.29 -0.41
C TRP A 210 -23.62 3.37 0.37
N THR A 211 -24.38 4.29 0.96
CA THR A 211 -23.86 5.48 1.65
C THR A 211 -23.21 5.17 3.01
N SER A 212 -23.52 4.01 3.57
CA SER A 212 -23.01 3.55 4.86
C SER A 212 -22.77 2.04 4.88
N ARG A 213 -21.89 1.62 5.80
CA ARG A 213 -21.64 0.21 6.11
C ARG A 213 -22.88 -0.57 6.54
N ALA A 214 -23.82 0.09 7.23
CA ALA A 214 -25.08 -0.53 7.63
C ALA A 214 -25.97 -0.83 6.42
N GLU A 215 -26.04 0.11 5.48
CA GLU A 215 -26.76 -0.03 4.21
C GLU A 215 -26.11 -1.09 3.31
N PHE A 216 -24.79 -1.09 3.18
CA PHE A 216 -24.01 -2.10 2.44
C PHE A 216 -24.29 -3.51 2.98
N ARG A 217 -24.30 -3.68 4.32
CA ARG A 217 -24.65 -4.95 4.99
C ARG A 217 -26.10 -5.35 4.79
N LYS A 218 -27.05 -4.42 4.88
CA LYS A 218 -28.48 -4.68 4.60
C LYS A 218 -28.70 -5.18 3.17
N ASN A 219 -27.92 -4.65 2.23
CA ASN A 219 -27.94 -5.03 0.82
C ASN A 219 -26.98 -6.20 0.48
N ALA A 220 -26.37 -6.88 1.46
CA ALA A 220 -25.36 -7.90 1.20
C ALA A 220 -25.85 -9.05 0.31
N ASN A 221 -27.15 -9.34 0.28
CA ASN A 221 -27.77 -10.38 -0.56
C ASN A 221 -28.67 -9.81 -1.66
N SER A 222 -28.60 -8.51 -1.96
CA SER A 222 -29.42 -7.89 -3.01
C SER A 222 -28.99 -8.39 -4.41
N PRO A 223 -29.88 -8.36 -5.42
CA PRO A 223 -29.53 -8.72 -6.80
C PRO A 223 -28.31 -7.93 -7.32
N GLN A 224 -28.25 -6.62 -7.03
CA GLN A 224 -27.16 -5.74 -7.42
C GLN A 224 -25.82 -6.10 -6.75
N MET A 225 -25.83 -6.48 -5.47
CA MET A 225 -24.62 -6.93 -4.77
C MET A 225 -24.14 -8.30 -5.28
N ASN A 226 -25.07 -9.20 -5.60
CA ASN A 226 -24.74 -10.51 -6.16
C ASN A 226 -24.19 -10.41 -7.59
N GLU A 227 -24.76 -9.53 -8.42
CA GLU A 227 -24.21 -9.17 -9.74
C GLU A 227 -22.80 -8.59 -9.61
N LEU A 228 -22.57 -7.65 -8.69
CA LEU A 228 -21.25 -7.09 -8.42
C LEU A 228 -20.23 -8.16 -8.02
N ARG A 229 -20.57 -9.08 -7.11
CA ARG A 229 -19.68 -10.20 -6.75
C ARG A 229 -19.40 -11.10 -7.94
N GLN A 230 -20.40 -11.41 -8.75
CA GLN A 230 -20.23 -12.29 -9.90
C GLN A 230 -19.30 -11.66 -10.93
N PHE A 231 -19.54 -10.40 -11.29
CA PHE A 231 -18.66 -9.60 -12.14
C PHE A 231 -17.21 -9.56 -11.63
N LEU A 232 -17.00 -9.35 -10.32
CA LEU A 232 -15.68 -9.34 -9.70
C LEU A 232 -14.98 -10.71 -9.68
N LEU A 233 -15.72 -11.82 -9.78
CA LEU A 233 -15.16 -13.17 -9.86
C LEU A 233 -14.87 -13.59 -11.29
N ASP A 234 -15.70 -13.16 -12.23
CA ASP A 234 -15.53 -13.42 -13.66
C ASP A 234 -14.37 -12.60 -14.25
N THR A 235 -14.02 -11.45 -13.63
CA THR A 235 -12.99 -10.52 -14.12
C THR A 235 -11.66 -10.52 -13.33
N VAL A 236 -11.28 -11.67 -12.77
CA VAL A 236 -10.04 -11.82 -11.97
C VAL A 236 -8.78 -11.56 -12.80
N ALA A 237 -8.79 -11.88 -14.10
CA ALA A 237 -7.67 -11.62 -14.99
C ALA A 237 -7.47 -10.12 -15.18
N GLU A 238 -8.54 -9.40 -15.51
CA GLU A 238 -8.61 -7.98 -15.80
C GLU A 238 -8.22 -7.13 -14.58
N GLN A 239 -8.68 -7.51 -13.38
CA GLN A 239 -8.23 -6.93 -12.11
C GLN A 239 -6.72 -7.08 -11.92
N THR A 240 -6.16 -8.24 -12.30
CA THR A 240 -4.72 -8.47 -12.21
C THR A 240 -3.93 -7.68 -13.25
N GLN A 241 -4.43 -7.58 -14.49
CA GLN A 241 -3.86 -6.71 -15.52
C GLN A 241 -3.87 -5.24 -15.08
N PHE A 242 -4.91 -4.79 -14.36
CA PHE A 242 -4.97 -3.44 -13.78
C PHE A 242 -3.94 -3.24 -12.66
N MET A 243 -3.79 -4.20 -11.75
CA MET A 243 -2.72 -4.16 -10.72
C MET A 243 -1.32 -4.17 -11.37
N MET A 244 -1.12 -4.91 -12.47
CA MET A 244 0.14 -4.91 -13.22
C MET A 244 0.42 -3.56 -13.90
N ALA A 245 -0.58 -2.94 -14.53
CA ALA A 245 -0.45 -1.60 -15.11
C ALA A 245 -0.11 -0.54 -14.03
N ARG A 246 -0.72 -0.63 -12.84
CA ARG A 246 -0.33 0.18 -11.68
C ARG A 246 1.12 -0.09 -11.26
N ALA A 247 1.53 -1.36 -11.23
CA ALA A 247 2.89 -1.75 -10.85
C ALA A 247 3.97 -1.23 -11.82
N GLN A 248 3.67 -1.16 -13.12
CA GLN A 248 4.55 -0.57 -14.14
C GLN A 248 4.74 0.93 -13.93
N GLY A 249 3.65 1.68 -13.72
CA GLY A 249 3.70 3.12 -13.46
C GLY A 249 4.28 3.51 -12.10
N ALA A 250 4.43 2.56 -11.17
CA ALA A 250 4.92 2.83 -9.82
C ALA A 250 6.36 3.37 -9.79
N MET A 251 7.24 2.89 -10.68
CA MET A 251 8.63 3.39 -10.72
C MET A 251 8.68 4.87 -11.09
N GLU A 252 7.91 5.32 -12.09
CA GLU A 252 7.84 6.74 -12.46
C GLU A 252 7.38 7.60 -11.28
N LYS A 253 6.33 7.18 -10.55
CA LYS A 253 5.84 7.86 -9.34
C LYS A 253 6.93 7.96 -8.25
N ILE A 254 7.65 6.87 -7.99
CA ILE A 254 8.74 6.81 -6.99
C ILE A 254 9.89 7.73 -7.39
N LEU A 255 10.28 7.72 -8.65
CA LEU A 255 11.35 8.58 -9.17
C LEU A 255 10.95 10.06 -9.20
N LYS A 256 9.70 10.39 -9.56
CA LYS A 256 9.20 11.78 -9.53
C LYS A 256 9.19 12.38 -8.12
N THR A 257 9.15 11.54 -7.09
CA THR A 257 9.15 11.93 -5.66
C THR A 257 10.48 11.65 -4.96
N THR A 258 11.54 11.29 -5.71
CA THR A 258 12.88 11.03 -5.17
C THR A 258 13.92 11.91 -5.88
N PRO A 259 14.57 12.86 -5.17
CA PRO A 259 15.64 13.70 -5.74
C PRO A 259 16.76 12.88 -6.38
N GLU A 260 17.48 13.49 -7.34
CA GLU A 260 18.64 12.87 -7.97
C GLU A 260 19.79 12.64 -6.97
N GLY A 261 20.55 11.55 -7.16
CA GLY A 261 21.64 11.11 -6.29
C GLY A 261 21.48 9.68 -5.78
N ALA A 262 22.38 9.27 -4.88
CA ALA A 262 22.57 7.87 -4.50
C ALA A 262 21.31 7.13 -3.98
N GLU A 263 20.36 7.83 -3.34
CA GLU A 263 19.08 7.21 -2.92
C GLU A 263 18.27 6.73 -4.14
N ARG A 264 18.20 7.56 -5.19
CA ARG A 264 17.48 7.28 -6.44
C ARG A 264 18.16 6.16 -7.21
N ASP A 265 19.48 6.22 -7.36
CA ASP A 265 20.27 5.23 -8.10
C ASP A 265 20.15 3.85 -7.43
N HIS A 266 20.17 3.82 -6.10
CA HIS A 266 19.92 2.62 -5.31
C HIS A 266 18.50 2.06 -5.52
N ILE A 267 17.46 2.90 -5.48
CA ILE A 267 16.07 2.47 -5.76
C ILE A 267 15.96 1.85 -7.16
N VAL A 268 16.55 2.48 -8.16
CA VAL A 268 16.58 1.98 -9.54
C VAL A 268 17.26 0.61 -9.61
N PHE A 269 18.46 0.50 -9.04
CA PHE A 269 19.23 -0.75 -9.01
C PHE A 269 18.45 -1.88 -8.33
N GLN A 270 17.89 -1.64 -7.14
CA GLN A 270 17.14 -2.66 -6.40
C GLN A 270 15.85 -3.07 -7.11
N PHE A 271 15.13 -2.14 -7.74
CA PHE A 271 13.96 -2.48 -8.55
C PHE A 271 14.33 -3.32 -9.77
N THR A 272 15.40 -2.97 -10.48
CA THR A 272 15.90 -3.77 -11.61
C THR A 272 16.29 -5.18 -11.17
N ARG A 273 16.89 -5.36 -9.98
CA ARG A 273 17.13 -6.70 -9.40
C ARG A 273 15.80 -7.46 -9.20
N VAL A 274 14.80 -6.85 -8.55
CA VAL A 274 13.51 -7.51 -8.27
C VAL A 274 12.77 -7.88 -9.56
N VAL A 275 12.75 -6.98 -10.55
CA VAL A 275 12.17 -7.24 -11.88
C VAL A 275 12.83 -8.44 -12.55
N ARG A 276 14.17 -8.47 -12.63
CA ARG A 276 14.91 -9.60 -13.23
C ARG A 276 14.76 -10.91 -12.46
N ALA A 277 14.56 -10.83 -11.15
CA ALA A 277 14.36 -11.99 -10.27
C ALA A 277 12.91 -12.51 -10.23
N SER A 278 11.97 -11.84 -10.89
CA SER A 278 10.54 -12.11 -10.78
C SER A 278 9.86 -12.13 -12.15
N GLU A 279 10.03 -13.24 -12.89
CA GLU A 279 9.45 -13.53 -14.21
C GLU A 279 7.97 -13.12 -14.36
N ASN A 280 7.16 -13.32 -13.31
CA ASN A 280 5.73 -13.03 -13.27
C ASN A 280 5.35 -11.78 -12.45
N PHE A 281 6.35 -11.00 -12.00
CA PHE A 281 6.20 -9.72 -11.29
C PHE A 281 5.36 -9.76 -9.99
N TYR A 282 4.97 -10.94 -9.52
CA TYR A 282 4.01 -11.13 -8.44
C TYR A 282 4.32 -10.34 -7.15
N PRO A 283 5.55 -10.31 -6.60
CA PRO A 283 5.86 -9.52 -5.41
C PRO A 283 5.67 -8.02 -5.60
N LEU A 284 5.89 -7.49 -6.81
CA LEU A 284 5.68 -6.08 -7.13
C LEU A 284 4.19 -5.78 -7.26
N ILE A 285 3.46 -6.59 -8.02
CA ILE A 285 2.00 -6.48 -8.20
C ILE A 285 1.29 -6.52 -6.84
N ASP A 286 1.57 -7.55 -6.03
CA ASP A 286 0.90 -7.75 -4.74
C ASP A 286 1.31 -6.68 -3.72
N TYR A 287 2.61 -6.34 -3.59
CA TYR A 287 3.03 -5.36 -2.58
C TYR A 287 2.56 -3.93 -2.89
N ILE A 288 2.57 -3.52 -4.15
CA ILE A 288 2.06 -2.20 -4.55
C ILE A 288 0.55 -2.12 -4.31
N ASN A 289 -0.22 -3.16 -4.63
CA ASN A 289 -1.64 -3.20 -4.31
C ASN A 289 -1.90 -3.20 -2.78
N PHE A 290 -1.08 -3.91 -2.01
CA PHE A 290 -1.22 -4.11 -0.58
C PHE A 290 -0.77 -2.93 0.31
N LYS A 291 0.23 -2.16 -0.12
CA LYS A 291 0.89 -1.11 0.68
C LYS A 291 1.26 0.15 -0.10
N GLY A 292 0.93 0.23 -1.38
CA GLY A 292 1.23 1.37 -2.25
C GLY A 292 2.70 1.51 -2.64
N GLU A 293 2.97 2.53 -3.43
CA GLU A 293 4.31 2.89 -3.92
C GLU A 293 5.18 3.50 -2.81
N GLY A 294 4.57 4.05 -1.75
CA GLY A 294 5.28 4.67 -0.62
C GLY A 294 5.69 6.12 -0.86
N THR A 295 5.00 6.80 -1.78
CA THR A 295 5.27 8.17 -2.25
C THR A 295 4.33 9.21 -1.66
N ASN A 296 3.13 8.82 -1.21
CA ASN A 296 2.16 9.72 -0.60
C ASN A 296 2.64 10.14 0.81
N PRO A 297 2.94 11.44 1.05
CA PRO A 297 3.38 11.88 2.37
C PRO A 297 2.28 11.73 3.43
N ASN A 298 1.00 11.72 3.06
CA ASN A 298 -0.10 11.60 4.03
C ASN A 298 -0.17 10.22 4.70
N GLU A 299 0.33 9.18 4.05
CA GLU A 299 0.35 7.80 4.56
C GLU A 299 1.56 7.48 5.48
N ALA A 300 2.53 8.41 5.57
CA ALA A 300 3.70 8.26 6.41
C ALA A 300 3.41 8.59 7.89
N ALA A 301 3.94 7.83 8.84
CA ALA A 301 3.88 8.19 10.27
C ALA A 301 5.24 8.61 10.80
N MET A 302 5.26 9.24 11.97
CA MET A 302 6.51 9.58 12.65
C MET A 302 7.27 8.30 13.04
N ASN A 303 8.50 8.16 12.56
CA ASN A 303 9.41 7.14 13.06
C ASN A 303 9.91 7.57 14.46
N ARG A 304 9.67 6.73 15.46
CA ARG A 304 10.00 7.03 16.87
C ARG A 304 11.50 7.03 17.17
N GLU A 305 12.29 6.32 16.37
CA GLU A 305 13.75 6.19 16.51
C GLU A 305 14.48 7.38 15.85
N THR A 306 13.97 7.90 14.73
CA THR A 306 14.66 8.93 13.91
C THR A 306 14.00 10.31 13.92
N GLY A 307 12.78 10.45 14.44
CA GLY A 307 12.02 11.71 14.45
C GLY A 307 11.62 12.22 13.04
N ARG A 308 11.71 11.37 12.00
CA ARG A 308 11.33 11.70 10.62
C ARG A 308 10.07 10.96 10.21
N ARG A 309 9.28 11.52 9.29
CA ARG A 309 8.14 10.79 8.69
C ARG A 309 8.64 9.67 7.80
N GLN A 310 8.07 8.47 7.96
CA GLN A 310 8.42 7.27 7.20
C GLN A 310 7.16 6.62 6.60
N GLY A 311 7.23 6.29 5.31
CA GLY A 311 6.23 5.47 4.61
C GLY A 311 6.53 3.97 4.66
N TRP A 312 5.68 3.16 4.02
CA TRP A 312 5.72 1.69 4.11
C TRP A 312 5.58 0.98 2.76
N GLY A 313 5.51 1.74 1.67
CA GLY A 313 5.27 1.22 0.33
C GLY A 313 6.56 0.76 -0.34
N LEU A 314 6.47 0.44 -1.64
CA LEU A 314 7.58 -0.15 -2.39
C LEU A 314 8.89 0.64 -2.28
N LYS A 315 8.86 1.99 -2.30
CA LYS A 315 10.04 2.84 -2.12
C LYS A 315 10.85 2.43 -0.87
N GLN A 316 10.19 2.21 0.27
CA GLN A 316 10.88 1.89 1.52
C GLN A 316 11.36 0.44 1.59
N VAL A 317 10.75 -0.48 0.84
CA VAL A 317 11.26 -1.86 0.67
C VAL A 317 12.55 -1.84 -0.14
N LEU A 318 12.54 -1.15 -1.29
CA LEU A 318 13.72 -1.03 -2.16
C LEU A 318 14.90 -0.40 -1.41
N LEU A 319 14.67 0.68 -0.66
CA LEU A 319 15.68 1.33 0.19
C LEU A 319 16.21 0.47 1.34
N LYS A 320 15.52 -0.63 1.69
CA LYS A 320 15.96 -1.55 2.74
C LYS A 320 16.77 -2.74 2.19
N MET A 321 16.66 -3.03 0.89
CA MET A 321 17.51 -3.99 0.20
C MET A 321 18.95 -3.43 0.08
N ASN A 322 19.95 -4.29 0.20
CA ASN A 322 21.38 -3.90 0.18
C ASN A 322 22.27 -4.89 -0.59
N GLY A 323 21.70 -6.02 -1.02
CA GLY A 323 22.39 -7.03 -1.80
C GLY A 323 22.72 -6.56 -3.21
N VAL A 324 23.69 -7.26 -3.80
CA VAL A 324 24.16 -7.06 -5.18
C VAL A 324 24.04 -8.32 -6.05
N THR A 325 23.67 -9.46 -5.45
CA THR A 325 23.50 -10.73 -6.18
C THR A 325 22.34 -10.65 -7.18
N GLY A 326 22.54 -11.28 -8.34
CA GLY A 326 21.50 -11.48 -9.36
C GLY A 326 20.74 -12.80 -9.23
N ASP A 327 21.08 -13.68 -8.27
CA ASP A 327 20.35 -14.95 -8.07
C ASP A 327 18.85 -14.68 -7.77
N PRO A 328 17.91 -15.16 -8.61
CA PRO A 328 16.50 -14.87 -8.43
C PRO A 328 15.93 -15.33 -7.08
N LYS A 329 16.45 -16.43 -6.52
CA LYS A 329 16.01 -16.94 -5.22
C LYS A 329 16.45 -16.04 -4.07
N ALA A 330 17.71 -15.62 -4.06
CA ALA A 330 18.26 -14.69 -3.06
C ALA A 330 17.60 -13.31 -3.15
N VAL A 331 17.40 -12.75 -4.35
CA VAL A 331 16.73 -11.45 -4.53
C VAL A 331 15.28 -11.49 -4.00
N ARG A 332 14.51 -12.55 -4.32
CA ARG A 332 13.15 -12.71 -3.79
C ARG A 332 13.11 -12.92 -2.28
N ALA A 333 14.09 -13.62 -1.71
CA ALA A 333 14.22 -13.74 -0.27
C ALA A 333 14.49 -12.37 0.37
N GLU A 334 15.46 -11.62 -0.15
CA GLU A 334 15.83 -10.29 0.32
C GLU A 334 14.67 -9.28 0.23
N PHE A 335 13.91 -9.29 -0.88
CA PHE A 335 12.72 -8.45 -1.02
C PHE A 335 11.67 -8.75 0.07
N ALA A 336 11.46 -10.04 0.38
CA ALA A 336 10.55 -10.44 1.45
C ALA A 336 11.08 -10.02 2.84
N ASP A 337 12.37 -10.16 3.11
CA ASP A 337 13.00 -9.70 4.36
C ASP A 337 12.91 -8.18 4.53
N ALA A 338 13.14 -7.42 3.46
CA ALA A 338 13.00 -5.97 3.43
C ALA A 338 11.54 -5.53 3.66
N ALA A 339 10.57 -6.17 3.00
CA ALA A 339 9.14 -5.91 3.20
C ALA A 339 8.69 -6.24 4.63
N GLN A 340 9.16 -7.36 5.19
CA GLN A 340 8.92 -7.73 6.58
C GLN A 340 9.46 -6.66 7.53
N PHE A 341 10.71 -6.23 7.37
CA PHE A 341 11.31 -5.18 8.20
C PHE A 341 10.51 -3.87 8.14
N VAL A 342 10.09 -3.44 6.95
CA VAL A 342 9.30 -2.21 6.75
C VAL A 342 7.94 -2.29 7.46
N LEU A 343 7.25 -3.42 7.42
CA LEU A 343 5.97 -3.57 8.13
C LEU A 343 6.14 -3.75 9.64
N GLN A 344 7.20 -4.40 10.11
CA GLN A 344 7.53 -4.45 11.54
C GLN A 344 7.91 -3.05 12.09
N GLN A 345 8.56 -2.21 11.27
CA GLN A 345 8.76 -0.79 11.58
C GLN A 345 7.43 -0.02 11.61
N ARG A 346 6.51 -0.27 10.66
CA ARG A 346 5.14 0.31 10.70
C ARG A 346 4.42 -0.02 12.00
N VAL A 347 4.48 -1.26 12.47
CA VAL A 347 3.81 -1.68 13.71
C VAL A 347 4.48 -1.07 14.96
N ARG A 348 5.81 -0.87 14.97
CA ARG A 348 6.48 -0.12 16.05
C ARG A 348 6.04 1.34 16.10
N ASN A 349 5.93 2.01 14.94
CA ASN A 349 5.53 3.41 14.87
C ASN A 349 4.03 3.60 15.17
N LEU A 350 3.20 2.66 14.71
CA LEU A 350 1.74 2.64 14.86
C LEU A 350 1.28 1.32 15.54
N PRO A 351 1.35 1.20 16.88
CA PRO A 351 1.05 -0.04 17.60
C PRO A 351 -0.35 -0.63 17.39
N SER A 352 -1.34 0.20 17.03
CA SER A 352 -2.70 -0.26 16.67
C SER A 352 -2.71 -1.22 15.47
N ASN A 353 -1.69 -1.18 14.60
CA ASN A 353 -1.56 -2.10 13.47
C ASN A 353 -1.13 -3.53 13.87
N ARG A 354 -0.81 -3.79 15.15
CA ARG A 354 -0.34 -5.11 15.63
C ARG A 354 -1.27 -6.26 15.25
N VAL A 355 -2.59 -6.02 15.27
CA VAL A 355 -3.62 -7.00 14.92
C VAL A 355 -3.49 -7.54 13.48
N PHE A 356 -2.88 -6.78 12.57
CA PHE A 356 -2.72 -7.19 11.17
C PHE A 356 -1.37 -7.86 10.87
N GLU A 357 -0.38 -7.73 11.77
CA GLU A 357 1.01 -8.12 11.53
C GLU A 357 1.15 -9.59 11.08
N VAL A 358 0.45 -10.51 11.75
CA VAL A 358 0.51 -11.95 11.42
C VAL A 358 0.02 -12.22 9.99
N GLY A 359 -1.06 -11.56 9.56
CA GLY A 359 -1.57 -11.67 8.18
C GLY A 359 -0.60 -11.07 7.16
N TRP A 360 -0.05 -9.90 7.48
CA TRP A 360 0.93 -9.20 6.64
C TRP A 360 2.21 -10.02 6.44
N LEU A 361 2.75 -10.64 7.48
CA LEU A 361 3.95 -11.49 7.39
C LEU A 361 3.68 -12.79 6.63
N ARG A 362 2.49 -13.40 6.79
CA ARG A 362 2.07 -14.56 5.99
C ARG A 362 2.00 -14.23 4.50
N ARG A 363 1.48 -13.05 4.13
CA ARG A 363 1.47 -12.55 2.74
C ARG A 363 2.89 -12.37 2.21
N ILE A 364 3.74 -11.65 2.94
CA ILE A 364 5.14 -11.38 2.55
C ILE A 364 5.95 -12.67 2.36
N ALA A 365 5.75 -13.68 3.21
CA ALA A 365 6.46 -14.96 3.09
C ALA A 365 6.24 -15.66 1.74
N THR A 366 5.14 -15.36 1.03
CA THR A 366 4.85 -15.91 -0.30
C THR A 366 5.79 -15.37 -1.39
N TYR A 367 6.31 -14.15 -1.25
CA TYR A 367 7.15 -13.49 -2.26
C TYR A 367 8.49 -14.19 -2.50
N ARG A 368 8.93 -15.03 -1.54
CA ARG A 368 10.16 -15.81 -1.64
C ARG A 368 10.12 -16.86 -2.76
N ARG A 369 8.92 -17.21 -3.24
CA ARG A 369 8.69 -18.26 -4.25
C ARG A 369 8.05 -17.64 -5.51
N PRO A 370 8.37 -18.14 -6.72
CA PRO A 370 7.53 -17.86 -7.87
C PRO A 370 6.14 -18.46 -7.64
N ILE A 371 5.13 -17.90 -8.30
CA ILE A 371 3.86 -18.63 -8.48
C ILE A 371 4.17 -19.86 -9.32
N ALA A 372 3.79 -21.04 -8.81
CA ALA A 372 4.06 -22.31 -9.47
C ALA A 372 3.30 -22.41 -10.79
N ASP A 373 3.93 -23.03 -11.80
CA ASP A 373 3.22 -23.42 -13.00
C ASP A 373 2.34 -24.65 -12.76
N PRO A 374 1.20 -24.76 -13.47
CA PRO A 374 0.21 -25.79 -13.22
C PRO A 374 0.76 -27.20 -13.49
N GLU A 375 1.72 -27.32 -14.42
CA GLU A 375 2.37 -28.60 -14.76
C GLU A 375 3.33 -29.12 -13.67
N SER A 376 3.76 -28.28 -12.71
CA SER A 376 4.66 -28.68 -11.62
C SER A 376 3.95 -28.99 -10.30
N SER A 377 2.64 -29.24 -10.33
CA SER A 377 1.92 -29.75 -9.15
C SER A 377 2.22 -31.23 -8.99
N PRO A 378 2.94 -31.69 -7.94
CA PRO A 378 3.13 -33.12 -7.72
C PRO A 378 1.77 -33.78 -7.49
N GLU A 379 1.53 -34.88 -8.20
CA GLU A 379 0.30 -35.64 -8.14
C GLU A 379 -0.05 -35.95 -6.67
N ARG A 380 -1.25 -35.55 -6.26
CA ARG A 380 -1.65 -35.56 -4.85
C ARG A 380 -1.85 -37.00 -4.39
N ALA A 381 -0.79 -37.59 -3.83
CA ALA A 381 -0.75 -38.99 -3.40
C ALA A 381 -2.06 -39.41 -2.72
N PRO A 382 -2.72 -40.50 -3.19
CA PRO A 382 -4.03 -40.88 -2.70
C PRO A 382 -3.96 -41.19 -1.20
N ARG A 383 -4.85 -40.57 -0.41
CA ARG A 383 -4.98 -40.84 1.02
C ARG A 383 -5.33 -42.32 1.20
N LYS A 384 -4.39 -43.11 1.70
CA LYS A 384 -4.67 -44.46 2.19
C LYS A 384 -5.74 -44.36 3.28
N SER A 385 -6.88 -45.01 3.06
CA SER A 385 -7.91 -45.12 4.09
C SER A 385 -7.41 -46.03 5.20
N LEU A 386 -7.27 -45.47 6.40
CA LEU A 386 -7.13 -46.26 7.62
C LEU A 386 -8.45 -46.98 7.87
N ARG A 387 -8.53 -48.25 7.46
CA ARG A 387 -9.58 -49.17 7.95
C ARG A 387 -9.29 -49.43 9.42
N VAL A 388 -10.15 -48.90 10.29
CA VAL A 388 -10.21 -49.33 11.70
C VAL A 388 -10.83 -50.72 11.71
N THR A 389 -10.01 -51.74 11.97
CA THR A 389 -10.51 -53.07 12.32
C THR A 389 -10.99 -53.05 13.76
N ALA A 390 -12.30 -53.11 13.97
CA ALA A 390 -12.86 -53.47 15.27
C ALA A 390 -12.54 -54.95 15.54
N ALA A 391 -11.87 -55.22 16.66
CA ALA A 391 -11.75 -56.57 17.20
C ALA A 391 -13.01 -56.90 18.02
N GLN A 392 -13.38 -58.18 18.03
CA GLN A 392 -14.50 -58.75 18.79
C GLN A 392 -14.10 -59.03 20.25
#